data_AF-A0A6A1V095-F1
#
_entry.id   AF-A0A6A1V095-F1
#
_cell.length_a   1.000
_cell.length_b   1.000
_cell.length_c   1.000
_cell.angle_alpha   90.00
_cell.angle_beta   90.00
_cell.angle_gamma   90.00
#
_symmetry.space_group_name_H-M   'P 1'
#
loop_
_entity.id
_entity.type
_entity.pdbx_description
1 polymer ?
#
loop_
_entity_poly.entity_id
_entity_poly.type
_entity_poly.pdbx_seq_one_letter_code
_entity_poly.pdbx_strand_id
1 'polypeptide(L)'
;MGFMHNEDDEWVKKAGATHSQEIQEDQAEEKDAEEEDLEEVEAVAEDRPEDDIPVPPSPCTPCAPTVVRSMSSGSHETRLALLEASVSDLRHQLFFIHIDLWIGLKEIKSLLESHIAELALSIREARLTHNVYNTNLFIGRTVMWDW
;
A
#
# COMPACT_ATOMS: atom_id res chain seq x y z
N MET A 1 -2.42 22.55 14.88
CA MET A 1 -1.85 23.93 14.95
C MET A 1 -0.66 23.98 14.01
N GLY A 2 -0.71 24.78 12.95
CA GLY A 2 0.43 24.96 12.03
C GLY A 2 1.27 26.17 12.43
N PHE A 3 2.54 26.17 12.09
CA PHE A 3 3.38 27.38 12.10
C PHE A 3 3.45 27.91 10.67
N MET A 4 3.45 29.23 10.52
CA MET A 4 3.61 29.87 9.22
C MET A 4 4.89 30.69 9.25
N HIS A 5 5.63 30.65 8.14
CA HIS A 5 6.90 31.34 7.98
C HIS A 5 6.63 32.70 7.36
N ASN A 6 7.07 33.76 8.02
CA ASN A 6 6.88 35.12 7.54
C ASN A 6 8.08 35.58 6.69
N GLU A 7 7.95 36.75 6.05
CA GLU A 7 8.99 37.34 5.19
C GLU A 7 10.25 37.78 5.98
N ASP A 8 10.15 37.83 7.30
CA ASP A 8 11.25 38.12 8.23
C ASP A 8 11.93 36.84 8.77
N ASP A 9 11.72 35.68 8.14
CA ASP A 9 12.24 34.36 8.54
C ASP A 9 11.85 33.91 9.97
N GLU A 10 10.81 34.51 10.55
CA GLU A 10 10.28 34.12 11.86
C GLU A 10 9.10 33.15 11.74
N TRP A 11 9.12 32.11 12.57
CA TRP A 11 8.04 31.12 12.68
C TRP A 11 6.98 31.58 13.69
N VAL A 12 5.83 32.04 13.19
CA VAL A 12 4.72 32.48 14.05
C VAL A 12 3.67 31.38 14.18
N LYS A 13 3.19 31.15 15.41
CA LYS A 13 2.18 30.14 15.72
C LYS A 13 0.82 30.57 15.16
N LYS A 14 0.29 29.84 14.18
CA LYS A 14 -1.02 30.12 13.58
C LYS A 14 -2.11 29.83 14.61
N ALA A 15 -2.79 30.88 15.10
CA ALA A 15 -4.02 30.74 15.86
C ALA A 15 -5.07 30.07 14.95
N GLY A 16 -5.60 28.93 15.40
CA GLY A 16 -6.56 28.14 14.64
C GLY A 16 -7.89 28.87 14.52
N ALA A 17 -8.21 29.39 13.34
CA ALA A 17 -9.56 29.73 12.98
C ALA A 17 -10.31 28.42 12.67
N THR A 18 -11.19 28.02 13.58
CA THR A 18 -12.28 27.09 13.28
C THR A 18 -13.19 27.73 12.22
N HIS A 19 -13.29 27.13 11.04
CA HIS A 19 -14.41 27.38 10.15
C HIS A 19 -14.93 26.03 9.64
N SER A 20 -16.06 25.61 10.21
CA SER A 20 -16.94 24.58 9.69
C SER A 20 -17.69 25.11 8.47
N GLN A 21 -17.77 24.35 7.38
CA GLN A 21 -18.91 24.22 6.43
C GLN A 21 -18.39 23.48 5.19
N GLU A 22 -18.88 22.27 4.90
CA GLU A 22 -20.10 22.02 4.09
C GLU A 22 -19.83 22.30 2.61
N ILE A 23 -19.79 21.23 1.80
CA ILE A 23 -20.19 21.10 0.38
C ILE A 23 -19.95 19.60 0.05
N GLN A 24 -20.98 18.75 0.10
CA GLN A 24 -21.92 18.40 -0.98
C GLN A 24 -21.27 17.72 -2.20
N GLU A 25 -21.33 16.38 -2.16
CA GLU A 25 -21.80 15.46 -3.21
C GLU A 25 -21.93 16.02 -4.64
N ASP A 26 -21.05 15.60 -5.54
CA ASP A 26 -21.28 15.61 -6.98
C ASP A 26 -20.83 14.28 -7.59
N GLN A 27 -21.78 13.64 -8.28
CA GLN A 27 -21.67 12.44 -9.09
C GLN A 27 -20.80 12.67 -10.33
N ALA A 28 -20.08 11.66 -10.82
CA ALA A 28 -20.10 11.29 -12.25
C ALA A 28 -19.23 10.05 -12.55
N GLU A 29 -19.90 9.07 -13.17
CA GLU A 29 -19.41 8.09 -14.16
C GLU A 29 -18.29 7.10 -13.77
N GLU A 30 -18.73 5.99 -13.19
CA GLU A 30 -18.12 4.67 -13.36
C GLU A 30 -18.36 4.19 -14.79
N LYS A 31 -17.31 4.15 -15.61
CA LYS A 31 -17.29 3.37 -16.85
C LYS A 31 -16.54 2.08 -16.60
N ASP A 32 -17.32 1.02 -16.43
CA ASP A 32 -16.96 -0.37 -16.72
C ASP A 32 -16.30 -0.47 -18.10
N ALA A 33 -15.14 -1.11 -18.17
CA ALA A 33 -14.72 -1.88 -19.34
C ALA A 33 -13.57 -2.84 -18.98
N GLU A 34 -13.94 -4.12 -19.07
CA GLU A 34 -13.16 -5.24 -19.60
C GLU A 34 -12.09 -5.90 -18.72
N GLU A 35 -12.51 -7.09 -18.26
CA GLU A 35 -11.76 -8.28 -17.93
C GLU A 35 -10.57 -8.52 -18.87
N GLU A 36 -9.41 -8.86 -18.29
CA GLU A 36 -8.51 -9.84 -18.92
C GLU A 36 -7.95 -10.78 -17.84
N ASP A 37 -8.38 -12.02 -18.00
CA ASP A 37 -7.96 -13.24 -17.32
C ASP A 37 -6.59 -13.67 -17.85
N LEU A 38 -5.63 -13.96 -16.96
CA LEU A 38 -4.38 -14.64 -17.30
C LEU A 38 -4.00 -15.61 -16.17
N GLU A 39 -4.69 -16.74 -16.19
CA GLU A 39 -4.16 -18.11 -16.20
C GLU A 39 -2.62 -18.29 -16.02
N GLU A 40 -2.26 -18.84 -14.85
CA GLU A 40 -1.42 -20.05 -14.65
C GLU A 40 0.14 -20.04 -14.81
N VAL A 41 0.77 -20.85 -13.92
CA VAL A 41 2.08 -21.54 -14.02
C VAL A 41 3.33 -20.73 -13.54
N GLU A 42 4.31 -21.20 -12.75
CA GLU A 42 4.71 -22.47 -12.12
C GLU A 42 5.64 -22.14 -10.92
N ALA A 43 5.75 -23.05 -9.96
CA ALA A 43 6.76 -23.00 -8.89
C ALA A 43 8.11 -23.57 -9.37
N VAL A 44 9.22 -22.98 -8.93
CA VAL A 44 10.55 -23.62 -9.00
C VAL A 44 11.28 -23.43 -7.67
N ALA A 45 11.71 -24.56 -7.10
CA ALA A 45 12.38 -24.71 -5.83
C ALA A 45 13.91 -24.92 -5.99
N GLU A 46 14.61 -24.74 -4.86
CA GLU A 46 15.98 -25.19 -4.55
C GLU A 46 17.12 -24.49 -5.34
N ASP A 47 18.35 -24.32 -4.85
CA ASP A 47 19.08 -24.99 -3.77
C ASP A 47 20.24 -24.10 -3.31
N ARG A 48 20.71 -24.32 -2.07
CA ARG A 48 21.89 -23.66 -1.45
C ARG A 48 23.12 -24.54 -1.69
N PRO A 49 24.33 -23.95 -1.76
CA PRO A 49 25.38 -24.52 -0.90
C PRO A 49 26.27 -23.47 -0.22
N GLU A 50 26.77 -23.88 0.94
CA GLU A 50 27.73 -23.21 1.81
C GLU A 50 29.18 -23.56 1.45
N ASP A 51 30.09 -22.76 2.02
CA ASP A 51 31.53 -22.97 2.22
C ASP A 51 32.49 -22.68 1.05
N ASP A 52 33.32 -21.63 1.21
CA ASP A 52 34.66 -21.80 1.78
C ASP A 52 35.35 -20.43 1.96
N ILE A 53 35.84 -20.15 3.18
CA ILE A 53 36.60 -18.93 3.50
C ILE A 53 38.10 -19.24 3.45
N PRO A 54 38.87 -18.51 2.63
CA PRO A 54 40.25 -18.20 2.95
C PRO A 54 40.42 -16.71 3.22
N VAL A 55 40.98 -16.37 4.40
CA VAL A 55 41.49 -15.04 4.74
C VAL A 55 42.91 -14.89 4.18
N PRO A 56 43.22 -13.81 3.43
CA PRO A 56 44.58 -13.30 3.28
C PRO A 56 44.71 -11.83 3.73
N PRO A 57 45.94 -11.27 3.82
CA PRO A 57 46.42 -10.62 5.03
C PRO A 57 46.29 -9.09 5.05
N SER A 58 46.36 -8.56 6.28
CA SER A 58 46.84 -7.25 6.75
C SER A 58 46.76 -6.04 5.78
N PRO A 59 46.06 -4.95 6.13
CA PRO A 59 45.91 -3.79 5.26
C PRO A 59 47.25 -3.06 5.12
N CYS A 60 47.90 -3.25 3.98
CA CYS A 60 48.96 -2.37 3.54
C CYS A 60 48.31 -1.07 3.05
N THR A 61 48.75 0.05 3.61
CA THR A 61 48.33 1.41 3.26
C THR A 61 48.36 1.60 1.75
N PRO A 62 47.25 1.94 1.07
CA PRO A 62 47.32 2.35 -0.32
C PRO A 62 48.01 3.72 -0.37
N CYS A 63 49.29 3.74 -0.71
CA CYS A 63 49.90 4.91 -1.30
C CYS A 63 49.04 5.29 -2.50
N ALA A 64 48.41 6.47 -2.42
CA ALA A 64 47.69 7.05 -3.52
C ALA A 64 48.62 7.13 -4.75
N PRO A 65 48.24 6.55 -5.90
CA PRO A 65 48.27 7.35 -7.09
C PRO A 65 47.03 8.23 -7.00
N THR A 66 47.22 9.55 -6.91
CA THR A 66 46.21 10.49 -7.41
C THR A 66 46.09 10.20 -8.92
N VAL A 67 45.37 9.14 -9.26
CA VAL A 67 44.78 8.96 -10.58
C VAL A 67 43.75 10.07 -10.62
N VAL A 68 44.16 11.22 -11.14
CA VAL A 68 43.24 12.18 -11.70
C VAL A 68 42.46 11.38 -12.72
N ARG A 69 41.28 10.90 -12.31
CA ARG A 69 40.35 10.19 -13.17
C ARG A 69 39.94 11.23 -14.18
N SER A 70 40.68 11.30 -15.30
CA SER A 70 40.27 12.05 -16.47
C SER A 70 38.84 11.61 -16.72
N MET A 71 37.90 12.53 -16.54
CA MET A 71 36.54 12.29 -16.95
C MET A 71 36.64 12.02 -18.43
N SER A 72 36.53 10.73 -18.78
CA SER A 72 36.35 10.31 -20.16
C SER A 72 35.21 11.17 -20.66
N SER A 73 35.54 12.09 -21.57
CA SER A 73 34.56 12.84 -22.34
C SER A 73 33.92 11.82 -23.26
N GLY A 74 33.09 10.95 -22.69
CA GLY A 74 32.28 10.00 -23.44
C GLY A 74 31.51 10.79 -24.49
N SER A 75 31.48 10.27 -25.71
CA SER A 75 30.77 10.94 -26.79
C SER A 75 29.33 11.20 -26.33
N HIS A 76 28.73 12.28 -26.84
CA HIS A 76 27.33 12.61 -26.55
C HIS A 76 26.39 11.41 -26.79
N GLU A 77 26.73 10.57 -27.75
CA GLU A 77 26.02 9.34 -28.10
C GLU A 77 26.04 8.29 -26.97
N THR A 78 27.19 8.06 -26.31
CA THR A 78 27.26 7.13 -25.17
C THR A 78 26.44 7.64 -23.99
N ARG A 79 26.45 8.96 -23.72
CA ARG A 79 25.66 9.55 -22.64
C ARG A 79 24.15 9.45 -22.91
N LEU A 80 23.74 9.61 -24.17
CA LEU A 80 22.36 9.45 -24.58
C LEU A 80 21.89 8.00 -24.42
N ALA A 81 22.67 7.03 -24.90
CA ALA A 81 22.35 5.61 -24.76
C ALA A 81 22.22 5.19 -23.29
N LEU A 82 23.09 5.69 -22.40
CA LEU A 82 22.95 5.46 -20.96
C LEU A 82 21.67 6.06 -20.38
N LEU A 83 21.31 7.29 -20.80
CA LEU A 83 20.07 7.92 -20.35
C LEU A 83 18.83 7.13 -20.82
N GLU A 84 18.80 6.70 -22.08
CA GLU A 84 17.73 5.89 -22.65
C GLU A 84 17.59 4.54 -21.93
N ALA A 85 18.70 3.89 -21.62
CA ALA A 85 18.72 2.67 -20.82
C ALA A 85 18.16 2.91 -19.41
N SER A 86 18.61 3.97 -18.72
CA SER A 86 18.12 4.31 -17.37
C SER A 86 16.64 4.67 -17.36
N VAL A 87 16.14 5.40 -18.36
CA VAL A 87 14.71 5.73 -18.48
C VAL A 87 13.89 4.47 -18.75
N SER A 88 14.40 3.57 -19.59
CA SER A 88 13.75 2.30 -19.88
C SER A 88 13.69 1.44 -18.62
N ASP A 89 14.80 1.29 -17.89
CA ASP A 89 14.85 0.54 -16.63
C ASP A 89 13.88 1.12 -15.59
N LEU A 90 13.87 2.44 -15.40
CA LEU A 90 12.93 3.11 -14.51
C LEU A 90 11.46 2.84 -14.89
N ARG A 91 11.15 2.83 -16.19
CA ARG A 91 9.80 2.50 -16.68
C ARG A 91 9.41 1.07 -16.31
N HIS A 92 10.32 0.11 -16.45
CA HIS A 92 10.05 -1.28 -16.05
C HIS A 92 9.84 -1.40 -14.55
N GLN A 93 10.69 -0.77 -13.73
CA GLN A 93 10.52 -0.76 -12.28
C GLN A 93 9.17 -0.15 -11.86
N LEU A 94 8.80 0.98 -12.46
CA LEU A 94 7.50 1.62 -12.19
C LEU A 94 6.32 0.71 -12.57
N PHE A 95 6.45 -0.04 -13.66
CA PHE A 95 5.43 -0.99 -14.09
C PHE A 95 5.26 -2.13 -13.08
N PHE A 96 6.35 -2.69 -12.55
CA PHE A 96 6.27 -3.71 -11.50
C PHE A 96 5.62 -3.18 -10.23
N ILE A 97 6.04 -2.00 -9.75
CA ILE A 97 5.44 -1.36 -8.58
C ILE A 97 3.94 -1.11 -8.79
N HIS A 98 3.54 -0.70 -10.00
CA HIS A 98 2.14 -0.50 -10.34
C HIS A 98 1.33 -1.80 -10.28
N ILE A 99 1.86 -2.90 -10.81
CA ILE A 99 1.21 -4.22 -10.74
C ILE A 99 1.07 -4.67 -9.29
N ASP A 100 2.14 -4.60 -8.50
CA ASP A 100 2.12 -5.02 -7.09
C ASP A 100 1.09 -4.21 -6.28
N LEU A 101 1.05 -2.89 -6.51
CA LEU A 101 0.08 -2.01 -5.87
C LEU A 101 -1.36 -2.38 -6.29
N TRP A 102 -1.59 -2.63 -7.57
CA TRP A 102 -2.89 -3.02 -8.09
C TRP A 102 -3.40 -4.33 -7.48
N ILE A 103 -2.53 -5.35 -7.42
CA ILE A 103 -2.84 -6.64 -6.80
C ILE A 103 -3.16 -6.43 -5.32
N GLY A 104 -2.31 -5.71 -4.58
CA GLY A 104 -2.53 -5.42 -3.17
C GLY A 104 -3.84 -4.67 -2.90
N LEU A 105 -4.23 -3.74 -3.77
CA LEU A 105 -5.51 -3.05 -3.67
C LEU A 105 -6.70 -4.00 -3.90
N LYS A 106 -6.59 -4.92 -4.86
CA LYS A 106 -7.62 -5.93 -5.11
C LYS A 106 -7.80 -6.88 -3.92
N GLU A 107 -6.70 -7.30 -3.29
CA GLU A 107 -6.71 -8.12 -2.08
C GLU A 107 -7.37 -7.38 -0.92
N ILE A 108 -6.95 -6.13 -0.64
CA ILE A 108 -7.54 -5.30 0.43
C ILE A 108 -9.05 -5.10 0.21
N LYS A 109 -9.47 -4.85 -1.04
CA LYS A 109 -10.89 -4.73 -1.39
C LYS A 109 -11.65 -6.02 -1.05
N SER A 110 -11.14 -7.17 -1.49
CA SER A 110 -11.78 -8.47 -1.23
C SER A 110 -11.86 -8.79 0.27
N LEU A 111 -10.82 -8.47 1.05
CA LEU A 111 -10.80 -8.64 2.49
C LEU A 111 -11.86 -7.77 3.17
N LEU A 112 -11.97 -6.51 2.75
CA LEU A 112 -12.96 -5.57 3.28
C LEU A 112 -14.38 -6.05 2.97
N GLU A 113 -14.65 -6.48 1.74
CA GLU A 113 -15.95 -7.06 1.35
C GLU A 113 -16.30 -8.29 2.18
N SER A 114 -15.34 -9.19 2.41
CA SER A 114 -15.51 -10.37 3.27
C SER A 114 -15.88 -9.98 4.71
N HIS A 115 -15.15 -9.04 5.31
CA HIS A 115 -15.42 -8.58 6.67
C HIS A 115 -16.78 -7.89 6.79
N ILE A 116 -17.20 -7.12 5.79
CA ILE A 116 -18.53 -6.50 5.75
C ILE A 116 -19.62 -7.58 5.74
N ALA A 117 -19.45 -8.63 4.93
CA ALA A 117 -20.40 -9.73 4.87
C ALA A 117 -20.48 -10.50 6.21
N GLU A 118 -19.34 -10.78 6.83
CA GLU A 118 -19.28 -11.43 8.15
C GLU A 118 -19.96 -10.59 9.24
N LEU A 119 -19.68 -9.29 9.28
CA LEU A 119 -20.31 -8.37 10.22
C LEU A 119 -21.83 -8.33 10.01
N ALA A 120 -22.29 -8.29 8.76
CA ALA A 120 -23.72 -8.30 8.44
C ALA A 120 -24.41 -9.59 8.92
N LEU A 121 -23.75 -10.75 8.78
CA LEU A 121 -24.24 -12.02 9.32
C LEU A 121 -24.32 -12.00 10.84
N SER A 122 -23.28 -11.52 11.52
CA SER A 122 -23.24 -11.40 12.97
C SER A 122 -24.35 -10.49 13.50
N ILE A 123 -24.57 -9.34 12.88
CA ILE A 123 -25.68 -8.42 13.23
C ILE A 123 -27.04 -9.11 13.05
N ARG A 124 -27.24 -9.84 11.96
CA ARG A 124 -28.48 -10.57 11.68
C ARG A 124 -28.74 -11.63 12.74
N GLU A 125 -27.72 -12.40 13.11
CA GLU A 125 -27.81 -13.45 14.14
C GLU A 125 -28.11 -12.87 15.53
N ALA A 126 -27.47 -11.77 15.89
CA ALA A 126 -27.74 -11.07 17.14
C ALA A 126 -29.20 -10.58 17.21
N ARG A 127 -29.71 -9.98 16.12
CA ARG A 127 -31.11 -9.57 16.02
C ARG A 127 -32.08 -10.75 16.14
N LEU A 128 -31.78 -11.87 15.48
CA LEU A 128 -32.59 -13.08 15.56
C LEU A 128 -32.64 -13.62 16.98
N THR A 129 -31.49 -13.74 17.63
CA THR A 129 -31.37 -14.23 19.01
C THR A 129 -32.14 -13.35 19.98
N HIS A 130 -32.02 -12.04 19.84
CA HIS A 130 -32.77 -11.07 20.63
C HIS A 130 -34.29 -11.22 20.44
N ASN A 131 -34.75 -11.38 19.20
CA ASN A 131 -36.17 -11.57 18.91
C ASN A 131 -36.70 -12.88 19.50
N VAL A 132 -35.97 -13.98 19.34
CA VAL A 132 -36.33 -15.29 19.91
C VAL A 132 -36.44 -15.20 21.44
N TYR A 133 -35.46 -14.58 22.09
CA TYR A 133 -35.51 -14.37 23.54
C TYR A 133 -36.75 -13.58 23.98
N ASN A 134 -37.03 -12.45 23.32
CA ASN A 134 -38.19 -11.62 23.64
C ASN A 134 -39.51 -12.34 23.40
N THR A 135 -39.64 -13.10 22.30
CA THR A 135 -40.83 -13.92 22.02
C THR A 135 -41.03 -14.98 23.10
N ASN A 136 -39.98 -15.70 23.49
CA ASN A 136 -40.07 -16.72 24.54
C ASN A 136 -40.45 -16.10 25.89
N LEU A 137 -39.89 -14.94 26.23
CA LEU A 137 -40.21 -14.21 27.46
C LEU A 137 -41.67 -13.73 27.46
N PHE A 138 -42.15 -13.24 26.32
CA PHE A 138 -43.56 -12.84 26.16
C PHE A 138 -44.51 -14.02 26.34
N ILE A 139 -44.26 -15.14 25.64
CA ILE A 139 -45.06 -16.37 25.75
C ILE A 139 -45.07 -16.87 27.19
N GLY A 140 -43.90 -17.01 27.82
CA GLY A 140 -43.78 -17.47 29.20
C GLY A 140 -44.53 -16.56 30.18
N ARG A 141 -44.49 -15.24 29.96
CA ARG A 141 -45.27 -14.28 30.74
C ARG A 141 -46.77 -14.52 30.57
N THR A 142 -47.27 -14.61 29.34
CA THR A 142 -48.71 -14.86 29.08
C THR A 142 -49.19 -16.13 29.76
N VAL A 143 -48.47 -17.24 29.57
CA VAL A 143 -48.83 -18.54 30.17
C VAL A 143 -48.89 -18.47 31.70
N MET A 144 -48.00 -17.69 32.34
CA MET A 144 -47.96 -17.56 33.80
C MET A 144 -49.12 -16.73 34.39
N TRP A 145 -49.66 -15.75 33.66
CA TRP A 145 -50.75 -14.88 34.15
C TRP A 145 -52.15 -15.40 33.81
N ASP A 146 -52.27 -16.37 32.90
CA ASP A 146 -53.55 -17.00 32.52
C ASP A 146 -53.95 -18.20 33.43
N TRP A 147 -53.16 -18.49 34.48
CA TRP A 147 -53.46 -19.46 35.55
C TRP A 147 -54.04 -18.78 36.79
#